data_AF-A0A559QMI8-F1
#
_entry.id   AF-A0A559QMI8-F1
#
_cell.length_a   1.000
_cell.length_b   1.000
_cell.length_c   1.000
_cell.angle_alpha   90.00
_cell.angle_beta   90.00
_cell.angle_gamma   90.00
#
_symmetry.space_group_name_H-M   'P 1'
#
loop_
_entity.id
_entity.type
_entity.pdbx_description
1 polymer ?
#
loop_
_entity_poly.entity_id
_entity_poly.type
_entity_poly.pdbx_seq_one_letter_code
_entity_poly.pdbx_strand_id
1 'polypeptide(L)'
;MKNGFNYLLLILLVSPNSYGTAVDTTKITQVLLGPAFDKKVFLVLETRPAVRAECNTNGTYTYVFDGTTEVGKNLLSVSLAAYASKANVKIGGYDTCNMYGDVEDLRYINIK
;
A
#
# COMPACT_ATOMS: atom_id res chain seq x y z
N MET A 1 -33.00 -16.02 -48.84
CA MET A 1 -32.62 -14.87 -47.99
C MET A 1 -31.90 -15.45 -46.78
N LYS A 2 -30.59 -15.20 -46.64
CA LYS A 2 -29.71 -15.88 -45.69
C LYS A 2 -29.81 -15.26 -44.31
N ASN A 3 -29.94 -16.13 -43.32
CA ASN A 3 -29.97 -15.87 -41.88
C ASN A 3 -28.70 -15.13 -41.42
N GLY A 4 -28.88 -14.09 -40.60
CA GLY A 4 -27.79 -13.36 -39.94
C GLY A 4 -28.09 -13.23 -38.45
N PHE A 5 -27.85 -14.32 -37.72
CA PHE A 5 -28.01 -14.48 -36.28
C PHE A 5 -27.09 -13.47 -35.55
N ASN A 6 -27.71 -12.46 -34.93
CA ASN A 6 -27.05 -11.31 -34.32
C ASN A 6 -26.63 -11.66 -32.87
N TYR A 7 -25.52 -12.38 -32.72
CA TYR A 7 -24.91 -12.70 -31.42
C TYR A 7 -23.42 -12.39 -31.47
N LEU A 8 -23.04 -11.12 -31.35
CA LEU A 8 -21.62 -10.79 -31.18
C LEU A 8 -21.39 -9.48 -30.44
N LEU A 9 -21.97 -9.33 -29.24
CA LEU A 9 -21.51 -8.28 -28.32
C LEU A 9 -21.71 -8.68 -26.85
N LEU A 10 -21.13 -9.82 -26.45
CA LEU A 10 -20.89 -10.14 -25.05
C LEU A 10 -19.44 -9.76 -24.70
N ILE A 11 -19.19 -8.46 -24.58
CA ILE A 11 -17.88 -7.93 -24.18
C ILE A 11 -17.68 -8.25 -22.69
N LEU A 12 -16.73 -9.14 -22.46
CA LEU A 12 -16.15 -9.54 -21.19
C LEU A 12 -15.83 -8.33 -20.29
N LEU A 13 -16.64 -8.14 -19.25
CA LEU A 13 -16.29 -7.36 -18.06
C LEU A 13 -15.31 -8.17 -17.21
N VAL A 14 -14.08 -8.32 -17.67
CA VAL A 14 -12.98 -8.75 -16.79
C VAL A 14 -12.50 -7.49 -16.09
N SER A 15 -13.00 -7.23 -14.89
CA SER A 15 -12.40 -6.25 -14.00
C SER A 15 -10.96 -6.69 -13.70
N PRO A 16 -9.94 -5.84 -13.93
CA PRO A 16 -8.61 -6.16 -13.44
C PRO A 16 -8.69 -6.21 -11.91
N ASN A 17 -8.36 -7.37 -11.35
CA ASN A 17 -8.06 -7.45 -9.92
C ASN A 17 -6.82 -6.58 -9.69
N SER A 18 -7.01 -5.39 -9.11
CA SER A 18 -5.87 -4.61 -8.60
C SER A 18 -5.30 -5.39 -7.43
N TYR A 19 -4.18 -6.06 -7.68
CA TYR A 19 -3.38 -6.66 -6.63
C TYR A 19 -2.62 -5.52 -5.97
N GLY A 20 -3.15 -5.03 -4.84
CA GLY A 20 -2.42 -4.12 -3.97
C GLY A 20 -1.02 -4.65 -3.71
N THR A 21 -0.02 -3.77 -3.70
CA THR A 21 1.37 -4.21 -3.57
C THR A 21 1.60 -4.72 -2.15
N ALA A 22 2.38 -5.80 -2.02
CA ALA A 22 2.64 -6.36 -0.71
C ALA A 22 4.01 -7.04 -0.68
N VAL A 23 4.53 -7.16 0.54
CA VAL A 23 5.69 -7.99 0.87
C VAL A 23 5.32 -8.90 2.04
N ASP A 24 5.54 -10.19 1.88
CA ASP A 24 5.10 -11.21 2.84
C ASP A 24 5.97 -11.27 4.11
N THR A 25 7.23 -10.88 4.01
CA THR A 25 8.17 -10.88 5.14
C THR A 25 9.19 -9.77 4.96
N THR A 26 9.12 -8.76 5.83
CA THR A 26 10.06 -7.63 5.88
C THR A 26 10.06 -7.04 7.30
N LYS A 27 10.91 -6.06 7.55
CA LYS A 27 10.93 -5.28 8.79
C LYS A 27 10.67 -3.81 8.49
N ILE A 28 10.02 -3.12 9.41
CA ILE A 28 9.97 -1.66 9.41
C ILE A 28 11.30 -1.17 9.99
N THR A 29 12.05 -0.38 9.22
CA THR A 29 13.37 0.12 9.61
C THR A 29 13.37 1.60 9.97
N GLN A 30 12.35 2.36 9.55
CA GLN A 30 12.14 3.74 9.97
C GLN A 30 10.65 4.08 9.99
N VAL A 31 10.25 4.91 10.94
CA VAL A 31 8.94 5.55 11.03
C VAL A 31 9.18 7.07 11.09
N LEU A 32 8.70 7.81 10.09
CA LEU A 32 8.87 9.25 9.99
C LEU A 32 7.52 9.96 10.13
N LEU A 33 7.48 10.93 11.04
CA LEU A 33 6.37 11.84 11.25
C LEU A 33 6.92 13.14 11.86
N GLY A 34 6.21 14.25 11.68
CA GLY A 34 6.59 15.54 12.25
C GLY A 34 5.83 16.70 11.61
N PRO A 35 5.95 17.92 12.14
CA PRO A 35 5.17 19.07 11.68
C PRO A 35 5.28 19.36 10.17
N ALA A 36 6.46 19.11 9.58
CA ALA A 36 6.69 19.28 8.13
C ALA A 36 5.89 18.29 7.25
N PHE A 37 5.39 17.21 7.84
CA PHE A 37 4.66 16.13 7.16
C PHE A 37 3.16 16.15 7.47
N ASP A 38 2.70 17.14 8.23
CA ASP A 38 1.30 17.32 8.63
C ASP A 38 0.76 16.03 9.31
N LYS A 39 -0.35 15.47 8.83
CA LYS A 39 -0.97 14.26 9.36
C LYS A 39 -0.32 12.95 8.90
N LYS A 40 0.74 13.01 8.09
CA LYS A 40 1.30 11.84 7.39
C LYS A 40 2.34 11.13 8.23
N VAL A 41 2.27 9.81 8.21
CA VAL A 41 3.29 8.91 8.74
C VAL A 41 3.86 8.11 7.58
N PHE A 42 5.18 8.11 7.45
CA PHE A 42 5.91 7.35 6.44
C PHE A 42 6.62 6.15 7.04
N LEU A 43 6.61 5.05 6.31
CA LEU A 43 7.30 3.82 6.69
C LEU A 43 8.39 3.49 5.66
N VAL A 44 9.56 3.11 6.18
CA VAL A 44 10.65 2.51 5.38
C VAL A 44 10.75 1.05 5.76
N LEU A 45 10.91 0.20 4.74
CA LEU A 45 11.02 -1.25 4.91
C LEU A 45 12.44 -1.71 4.58
N GLU A 46 12.90 -2.75 5.26
CA GLU A 46 14.18 -3.43 4.96
C GLU A 46 14.15 -3.98 3.52
N THR A 47 13.09 -4.71 3.18
CA THR A 47 12.81 -5.21 1.83
C THR A 47 11.54 -4.57 1.29
N ARG A 48 11.64 -3.97 0.11
CA ARG A 48 10.50 -3.36 -0.61
C ARG A 48 9.72 -4.42 -1.41
N PRO A 49 8.43 -4.20 -1.70
CA PRO A 49 7.67 -5.06 -2.61
C PRO A 49 8.36 -5.20 -3.97
N ALA A 50 8.34 -6.42 -4.53
CA ALA A 50 8.91 -6.72 -5.85
C ALA A 50 8.11 -6.04 -6.97
N VAL A 51 6.79 -6.02 -6.83
CA VAL A 51 5.88 -5.22 -7.65
C VAL A 51 5.47 -4.02 -6.81
N ARG A 52 5.65 -2.81 -7.35
CA ARG A 52 5.27 -1.54 -6.70
C ARG A 52 4.12 -0.91 -7.47
N ALA A 53 3.33 -0.09 -6.78
CA ALA A 53 2.32 0.71 -7.46
C ALA A 53 3.03 1.59 -8.48
N GLU A 54 2.43 1.79 -9.65
CA GLU A 54 3.06 2.58 -10.73
C GLU A 54 3.40 4.00 -10.27
N CYS A 55 2.59 4.55 -9.36
CA CYS A 55 2.83 5.86 -8.76
C CYS A 55 3.94 5.87 -7.69
N ASN A 56 4.30 4.72 -7.10
CA ASN A 56 5.27 4.62 -6.00
C ASN A 56 6.71 4.70 -6.51
N THR A 57 7.11 5.91 -6.91
CA THR A 57 8.43 6.23 -7.47
C THR A 57 9.43 6.67 -6.41
N ASN A 58 9.00 6.85 -5.16
CA ASN A 58 9.87 7.27 -4.07
C ASN A 58 10.95 6.21 -3.74
N GLY A 59 12.22 6.64 -3.71
CA GLY A 59 13.36 5.76 -3.44
C GLY A 59 13.57 5.40 -1.96
N THR A 60 12.97 6.17 -1.05
CA THR A 60 13.22 6.05 0.40
C THR A 60 12.01 5.48 1.12
N TYR A 61 10.87 6.16 1.05
CA TYR A 61 9.65 5.77 1.73
C TYR A 61 8.91 4.70 0.93
N THR A 62 8.36 3.70 1.61
CA THR A 62 7.64 2.60 0.97
C THR A 62 6.13 2.82 1.03
N TYR A 63 5.64 3.20 2.22
CA TYR A 63 4.22 3.44 2.46
C TYR A 63 3.99 4.72 3.25
N VAL A 64 2.82 5.34 3.06
CA VAL A 64 2.34 6.50 3.80
C VAL A 64 0.90 6.29 4.28
N PHE A 65 0.55 6.83 5.45
CA PHE A 65 -0.83 6.87 5.93
C PHE A 65 -1.13 8.11 6.76
N ASP A 66 -2.41 8.41 6.95
CA ASP A 66 -2.89 9.49 7.81
C ASP A 66 -2.95 9.03 9.27
N GLY A 67 -1.97 9.46 10.08
CA GLY A 67 -1.84 9.12 11.49
C GLY A 67 -2.82 9.84 12.42
N THR A 68 -3.68 10.72 11.92
CA THR A 68 -4.65 11.47 12.74
C THR A 68 -6.01 10.77 12.86
N THR A 69 -6.32 9.86 11.92
CA THR A 69 -7.52 9.02 11.96
C THR A 69 -7.43 7.95 13.04
N GLU A 70 -8.57 7.41 13.48
CA GLU A 70 -8.59 6.30 14.46
C GLU A 70 -7.83 5.07 13.94
N VAL A 71 -8.08 4.68 12.69
CA VAL A 71 -7.36 3.60 12.00
C VAL A 71 -5.86 3.94 11.89
N GLY A 72 -5.52 5.19 11.56
CA GLY A 72 -4.16 5.67 11.48
C GLY A 72 -3.39 5.55 12.80
N LYS A 73 -4.03 5.89 13.92
CA LYS A 73 -3.42 5.71 15.26
C LYS A 73 -3.17 4.24 15.59
N ASN A 74 -4.08 3.35 15.17
CA ASN A 74 -3.88 1.90 15.31
C ASN A 74 -2.72 1.41 14.43
N LEU A 75 -2.65 1.85 13.16
CA LEU A 75 -1.55 1.54 12.26
C LEU A 75 -0.20 2.06 12.79
N LEU A 76 -0.17 3.28 13.35
CA LEU A 76 1.02 3.85 13.98
C LEU A 76 1.45 3.00 15.19
N SER A 77 0.52 2.60 16.05
CA SER A 77 0.83 1.78 17.22
C SER A 77 1.44 0.43 16.83
N VAL A 78 0.87 -0.24 15.82
CA VAL A 78 1.41 -1.50 15.27
C VAL A 78 2.77 -1.27 14.61
N SER A 79 2.93 -0.17 13.85
CA SER A 79 4.20 0.17 13.19
C SER A 79 5.32 0.39 14.19
N LEU A 80 5.05 1.13 15.28
CA LEU A 80 6.01 1.38 16.35
C LEU A 80 6.37 0.10 17.10
N ALA A 81 5.38 -0.76 17.39
CA ALA A 81 5.63 -2.06 18.03
C ALA A 81 6.50 -2.97 17.15
N ALA A 82 6.20 -3.06 15.85
CA ALA A 82 6.99 -3.83 14.89
C ALA A 82 8.42 -3.28 14.74
N TYR A 83 8.57 -1.96 14.65
CA TYR A 83 9.88 -1.29 14.59
C TYR A 83 10.72 -1.58 15.85
N ALA A 84 10.16 -1.36 17.04
CA ALA A 84 10.86 -1.54 18.31
C ALA A 84 11.27 -3.00 18.56
N SER A 85 10.40 -3.95 18.20
CA SER A 85 10.67 -5.39 18.35
C SER A 85 11.52 -5.99 17.22
N LYS A 86 11.75 -5.26 16.14
CA LYS A 86 12.37 -5.75 14.89
C LYS A 86 11.61 -6.96 14.32
N ALA A 87 10.30 -7.02 14.55
CA ALA A 87 9.45 -8.13 14.13
C ALA A 87 9.34 -8.18 12.60
N ASN A 88 9.21 -9.41 12.09
CA ASN A 88 8.82 -9.62 10.70
C ASN A 88 7.34 -9.27 10.54
N VAL A 89 7.03 -8.54 9.48
CA VAL A 89 5.66 -8.16 9.12
C VAL A 89 5.35 -8.56 7.69
N LYS A 90 4.08 -8.87 7.46
CA LYS A 90 3.47 -8.76 6.13
C LYS A 90 2.79 -7.40 6.03
N ILE A 91 3.10 -6.65 4.99
CA ILE A 91 2.63 -5.27 4.83
C ILE A 91 2.30 -5.01 3.35
N GLY A 92 1.25 -4.23 3.11
CA GLY A 92 0.81 -3.91 1.76
C GLY A 92 0.01 -2.62 1.64
N GLY A 93 -0.06 -2.11 0.42
CA GLY A 93 -0.71 -0.85 0.06
C GLY A 93 -1.99 -1.00 -0.76
N TYR A 94 -2.57 0.15 -1.13
CA TYR A 94 -3.78 0.25 -1.92
C TYR A 94 -3.55 0.31 -3.43
N ASP A 95 -2.29 0.26 -3.91
CA ASP A 95 -1.96 0.55 -5.32
C ASP A 95 -2.31 1.99 -5.74
N THR A 96 -2.35 2.93 -4.77
CA THR A 96 -2.63 4.35 -4.98
C THR A 96 -1.64 5.21 -4.19
N CYS A 97 -1.38 6.44 -4.65
CA CYS A 97 -0.47 7.38 -3.99
C CYS A 97 -1.17 8.72 -3.73
N ASN A 98 -2.37 8.68 -3.17
CA ASN A 98 -3.21 9.87 -3.03
C ASN A 98 -2.74 10.79 -1.90
N MET A 99 -2.05 10.26 -0.88
CA MET A 99 -1.65 11.06 0.28
C MET A 99 -0.40 11.92 0.06
N TYR A 100 0.54 11.45 -0.77
CA TYR A 100 1.83 12.13 -0.97
C TYR A 100 2.31 12.18 -2.43
N GLY A 101 1.58 11.57 -3.38
CA GLY A 101 1.87 11.65 -4.81
C GLY A 101 2.82 10.57 -5.32
N ASP A 102 3.95 10.34 -4.64
CA ASP A 102 5.00 9.39 -5.07
C ASP A 102 5.26 8.24 -4.08
N VAL A 103 4.51 8.20 -2.97
CA VAL A 103 4.56 7.13 -1.95
C VAL A 103 3.19 6.48 -1.86
N GLU A 104 3.17 5.14 -1.85
CA GLU A 104 1.93 4.37 -1.83
C GLU A 104 1.18 4.46 -0.51
N ASP A 105 -0.14 4.56 -0.58
CA ASP A 105 -1.03 4.61 0.56
C ASP A 105 -1.07 3.22 1.25
N LEU A 106 -0.76 3.17 2.54
CA LEU A 106 -0.74 1.94 3.33
C LEU A 106 -2.16 1.39 3.49
N ARG A 107 -2.33 0.08 3.28
CA ARG A 107 -3.59 -0.62 3.48
C ARG A 107 -3.63 -1.46 4.74
N TYR A 108 -2.56 -2.19 5.05
CA TYR A 108 -2.55 -3.09 6.21
C TYR A 108 -1.13 -3.42 6.68
N ILE A 109 -1.04 -3.80 7.96
CA ILE A 109 0.15 -4.41 8.58
C ILE A 109 -0.31 -5.66 9.34
N ASN A 110 0.41 -6.76 9.17
CA ASN A 110 0.24 -8.00 9.92
C ASN A 110 1.59 -8.35 10.57
N ILE A 111 1.67 -8.20 11.89
CA ILE A 111 2.83 -8.58 12.70
C ILE A 111 2.79 -10.10 12.97
N LYS A 112 3.93 -10.77 12.88
CA LYS A 112 4.09 -12.22 13.11
C LYS A 112 4.58 -12.53 14.51
#